data_AF-A0A329KN07-F1
#
_entry.id   AF-A0A329KN07-F1
#
_cell.length_a   1.000
_cell.length_b   1.000
_cell.length_c   1.000
_cell.angle_alpha   90.00
_cell.angle_beta   90.00
_cell.angle_gamma   90.00
#
_symmetry.space_group_name_H-M   'P 1'
#
loop_
_entity.id
_entity.type
_entity.pdbx_description
1 polymer ?
#
loop_
_entity_poly.entity_id
_entity_poly.type
_entity_poly.pdbx_seq_one_letter_code
_entity_poly.pdbx_strand_id
1 'polypeptide(L)'
;MIEYTLGHLMRVRGIVLDLRSLDFFGTEGFLALHRVSVCCARAGVSWVIVSGEAVSRVLRIGDPQASLPATRTVEAAIVTIQGRPPVEHRPASALNGSTR
;
A
#
# COMPACT_ATOMS: atom_id res chain seq x y z
N MET A 1 -31.81 0.89 15.17
CA MET A 1 -31.51 2.34 15.19
C MET A 1 -30.13 2.58 15.82
N ILE A 2 -29.03 2.03 15.25
CA ILE A 2 -27.64 2.54 15.35
C ILE A 2 -26.83 2.11 14.08
N GLU A 3 -27.50 1.71 13.00
CA GLU A 3 -26.83 1.19 11.79
C GLU A 3 -26.18 2.29 10.91
N TYR A 4 -26.33 3.57 11.28
CA TYR A 4 -26.02 4.69 10.39
C TYR A 4 -24.96 5.69 10.89
N THR A 5 -24.48 5.59 12.14
CA THR A 5 -23.69 6.68 12.76
C THR A 5 -22.17 6.51 12.83
N LEU A 6 -21.58 5.35 12.47
CA LEU A 6 -20.13 5.14 12.68
C LEU A 6 -19.34 4.64 11.46
N GLY A 7 -19.96 4.56 10.27
CA GLY A 7 -19.25 4.19 9.04
C GLY A 7 -18.57 5.36 8.33
N HIS A 8 -18.81 6.61 8.73
CA HIS A 8 -18.69 7.74 7.79
C HIS A 8 -17.54 8.74 7.96
N LEU A 9 -16.75 8.80 9.03
CA LEU A 9 -16.04 10.06 9.26
C LEU A 9 -14.53 10.14 9.02
N MET A 10 -13.83 9.08 8.63
CA MET A 10 -12.49 9.20 8.02
C MET A 10 -12.14 7.99 7.16
N ARG A 11 -12.69 7.90 5.94
CA ARG A 11 -12.17 6.93 4.95
C ARG A 11 -10.81 7.44 4.47
N VAL A 12 -9.74 6.91 5.05
CA VAL A 12 -8.37 7.17 4.59
C VAL A 12 -8.28 6.75 3.13
N ARG A 13 -8.17 7.74 2.23
CA ARG A 13 -8.14 7.50 0.78
C ARG A 13 -6.80 6.94 0.31
N GLY A 14 -5.76 7.11 1.11
CA GLY A 14 -4.49 6.43 0.96
C GLY A 14 -3.44 6.95 1.94
N ILE A 15 -2.29 6.27 1.95
CA ILE A 15 -1.18 6.54 2.87
C ILE A 15 0.06 6.92 2.05
N VAL A 16 0.65 8.08 2.35
CA VAL A 16 1.99 8.45 1.86
C VAL A 16 2.99 8.21 2.98
N LEU A 17 3.99 7.37 2.73
CA LEU A 17 5.06 7.09 3.68
C LEU A 17 6.31 7.86 3.25
N ASP A 18 6.53 9.03 3.85
CA ASP A 18 7.71 9.85 3.54
C ASP A 18 8.94 9.36 4.30
N LEU A 19 9.86 8.72 3.58
CA LEU A 19 11.08 8.13 4.12
C LEU A 19 12.32 8.80 3.52
N ARG A 20 12.19 10.03 3.00
CA ARG A 20 13.30 10.72 2.32
C ARG A 20 14.47 11.04 3.23
N SER A 21 14.20 11.38 4.48
CA SER A 21 15.21 11.79 5.47
C SER A 21 15.82 10.61 6.25
N LEU A 22 15.54 9.36 5.83
CA LEU A 22 16.20 8.20 6.43
C LEU A 22 17.59 8.01 5.81
N ASP A 23 18.62 8.14 6.66
CA ASP A 23 20.00 7.87 6.27
C ASP A 23 20.35 6.38 6.30
N PHE A 24 19.56 5.57 7.03
CA PHE A 24 19.73 4.12 7.11
C PHE A 24 18.39 3.40 6.95
N PHE A 25 18.41 2.35 6.14
CA PHE A 25 17.30 1.44 5.93
C PHE A 25 17.90 0.04 5.74
N GLY A 26 17.43 -0.94 6.51
CA GLY A 26 17.97 -2.31 6.51
C GLY A 26 16.88 -3.35 6.31
N THR A 27 17.21 -4.63 6.54
CA THR A 27 16.30 -5.77 6.35
C THR A 27 15.01 -5.64 7.15
N GLU A 28 15.09 -5.22 8.41
CA GLU A 28 13.89 -5.00 9.24
C GLU A 28 12.98 -3.89 8.69
N GLY A 29 13.58 -2.85 8.10
CA GLY A 29 12.82 -1.80 7.41
C GLY A 29 12.09 -2.34 6.19
N PHE A 30 12.75 -3.17 5.39
CA PHE A 30 12.12 -3.84 4.24
C PHE A 30 10.97 -4.76 4.67
N LEU A 31 11.17 -5.58 5.70
CA LEU A 31 10.12 -6.43 6.25
C LEU A 31 8.94 -5.61 6.80
N ALA A 32 9.22 -4.46 7.43
CA ALA A 32 8.17 -3.54 7.85
C ALA A 32 7.35 -3.02 6.66
N LEU A 33 7.99 -2.62 5.55
CA LEU A 33 7.27 -2.20 4.34
C LEU A 33 6.45 -3.34 3.72
N HIS A 34 6.97 -4.56 3.72
CA HIS A 34 6.20 -5.71 3.27
C HIS A 34 4.96 -5.94 4.15
N ARG A 35 5.09 -5.81 5.48
CA ARG A 35 3.93 -5.88 6.40
C ARG A 35 2.92 -4.78 6.13
N VAL A 36 3.38 -3.54 5.89
CA VAL A 36 2.50 -2.42 5.48
C VAL A 36 1.76 -2.76 4.19
N SER A 37 2.45 -3.32 3.19
CA SER A 37 1.85 -3.74 1.93
C SER A 37 0.69 -4.72 2.14
N VAL A 38 0.91 -5.78 2.93
CA VAL A 38 -0.11 -6.78 3.26
C VAL A 38 -1.29 -6.16 4.02
N CYS A 39 -1.02 -5.30 5.02
CA CYS A 39 -2.07 -4.63 5.77
C CYS A 39 -2.91 -3.69 4.89
N CYS A 40 -2.27 -2.89 4.02
CA CYS A 40 -2.95 -1.99 3.10
C CYS A 40 -3.81 -2.74 2.08
N ALA A 41 -3.30 -3.86 1.54
CA ALA A 41 -4.05 -4.73 0.64
C ALA A 41 -5.30 -5.30 1.32
N ARG A 42 -5.18 -5.79 2.57
CA ARG A 42 -6.33 -6.30 3.35
C ARG A 42 -7.38 -5.22 3.62
N ALA A 43 -6.94 -4.00 3.93
CA ALA A 43 -7.80 -2.87 4.23
C ALA A 43 -8.38 -2.16 2.99
N GLY A 44 -7.93 -2.51 1.77
CA GLY A 44 -8.32 -1.79 0.55
C GLY A 44 -7.82 -0.35 0.49
N VAL A 45 -6.71 -0.04 1.16
CA VAL A 45 -6.13 1.30 1.26
C VAL A 45 -4.97 1.42 0.28
N SER A 46 -5.02 2.41 -0.62
CA SER A 46 -3.90 2.76 -1.49
C SER A 46 -2.73 3.30 -0.67
N TRP A 47 -1.49 2.97 -1.02
CA TRP A 47 -0.32 3.50 -0.33
C TRP A 47 0.86 3.67 -1.29
N VAL A 48 1.78 4.58 -0.96
CA VAL A 48 2.99 4.87 -1.73
C VAL A 48 4.12 5.32 -0.80
N ILE A 49 5.35 4.89 -1.09
CA ILE A 49 6.58 5.32 -0.41
C ILE A 49 7.16 6.54 -1.15
N VAL A 50 7.59 7.56 -0.42
CA VAL A 50 8.47 8.60 -0.94
C VAL A 50 9.89 8.25 -0.50
N SER A 51 10.71 7.82 -1.46
CA SER A 51 12.00 7.20 -1.20
C SER A 51 13.16 8.19 -1.27
N GLY A 52 13.92 8.25 -0.17
CA GLY A 52 15.27 8.82 -0.13
C GLY A 52 16.31 7.83 -0.63
N GLU A 53 17.58 8.21 -0.63
CA GLU A 53 18.65 7.42 -1.24
C GLU A 53 18.86 6.07 -0.54
N ALA A 54 18.88 6.04 0.80
CA ALA A 54 19.03 4.80 1.56
C ALA A 54 17.90 3.80 1.25
N VAL A 55 16.66 4.29 1.22
CA VAL A 55 15.48 3.47 0.93
C VAL A 55 15.51 2.94 -0.49
N SER A 56 15.85 3.77 -1.49
CA SER A 56 15.95 3.33 -2.88
C SER A 56 17.02 2.26 -3.08
N ARG A 57 18.14 2.36 -2.37
CA ARG A 57 19.19 1.31 -2.42
C ARG A 57 18.66 -0.02 -1.91
N VAL A 58 17.91 -0.02 -0.80
CA VAL A 58 17.32 -1.24 -0.25
C VAL A 58 16.24 -1.80 -1.18
N LEU A 59 15.35 -0.97 -1.71
CA LEU A 59 14.31 -1.45 -2.63
C LEU A 59 14.91 -2.11 -3.87
N ARG A 60 15.98 -1.55 -4.43
CA ARG A 60 16.69 -2.18 -5.56
C ARG A 60 17.24 -3.58 -5.24
N ILE A 61 17.60 -3.83 -3.98
CA ILE A 61 18.18 -5.11 -3.55
C ILE A 61 17.08 -6.09 -3.10
N GLY A 62 16.15 -5.62 -2.26
CA GLY A 62 15.13 -6.44 -1.61
C GLY A 62 13.82 -6.57 -2.40
N ASP A 63 13.55 -5.68 -3.34
CA ASP A 63 12.37 -5.68 -4.20
C ASP A 63 12.73 -5.48 -5.69
N PRO A 64 13.48 -6.42 -6.29
CA PRO A 64 13.92 -6.32 -7.68
C PRO A 64 12.75 -6.34 -8.68
N GLN A 65 11.57 -6.78 -8.26
CA GLN A 65 10.35 -6.81 -9.08
C GLN A 65 9.48 -5.56 -8.91
N ALA A 66 9.93 -4.58 -8.12
CA ALA A 66 9.20 -3.33 -7.84
C ALA A 66 7.74 -3.56 -7.39
N SER A 67 7.54 -4.54 -6.50
CA SER A 67 6.24 -4.87 -5.91
C SER A 67 5.75 -3.81 -4.92
N LEU A 68 6.65 -3.04 -4.31
CA LEU A 68 6.34 -1.95 -3.40
C LEU A 68 6.19 -0.62 -4.17
N PRO A 69 5.07 0.10 -4.00
CA PRO A 69 4.84 1.37 -4.69
C PRO A 69 5.77 2.44 -4.14
N ALA A 70 6.65 2.99 -4.99
CA ALA A 70 7.62 4.03 -4.58
C ALA A 70 7.70 5.18 -5.59
N THR A 71 7.91 6.38 -5.09
CA THR A 71 8.16 7.61 -5.84
C THR A 71 9.28 8.41 -5.17
N ARG A 72 9.67 9.55 -5.76
CA ARG A 72 10.72 10.44 -5.22
C ARG A 72 10.17 11.71 -4.56
N THR A 73 8.89 12.04 -4.79
CA THR A 73 8.25 13.24 -4.23
C THR A 73 6.87 12.92 -3.67
N VAL A 74 6.44 13.74 -2.70
CA VAL A 74 5.11 13.60 -2.08
C VAL A 74 4.02 13.89 -3.11
N GLU A 75 4.25 14.86 -3.99
CA GLU A 75 3.32 15.25 -5.05
C GLU A 75 3.03 14.08 -6.00
N ALA A 76 4.08 13.36 -6.44
CA ALA A 76 3.93 12.17 -7.27
C ALA A 76 3.21 11.03 -6.54
N ALA A 77 3.46 10.87 -5.23
CA ALA A 77 2.77 9.90 -4.41
C ALA A 77 1.26 10.20 -4.30
N ILE A 78 0.89 11.47 -4.12
CA ILE A 78 -0.51 11.90 -4.06
C ILE A 78 -1.23 11.62 -5.37
N VAL A 79 -0.62 11.97 -6.51
CA VAL A 79 -1.18 11.69 -7.85
C VAL A 79 -1.41 10.19 -8.03
N THR A 80 -0.45 9.37 -7.60
CA THR A 80 -0.53 7.90 -7.69
C THR A 80 -1.68 7.33 -6.85
N ILE A 81 -1.89 7.85 -5.64
CA ILE A 81 -3.00 7.44 -4.76
C ILE A 81 -4.35 7.84 -5.35
N GLN A 82 -4.45 9.04 -5.93
CA GLN A 82 -5.69 9.57 -6.50
C GLN A 82 -6.08 8.89 -7.82
N GLY A 83 -5.09 8.44 -8.61
CA GLY A 83 -5.32 7.80 -9.91
C GLY A 83 -5.70 6.30 -9.84
N ARG A 84 -5.58 5.65 -8.68
CA ARG A 84 -6.00 4.25 -8.52
C ARG A 84 -7.50 4.16 -8.21
N PRO A 85 -8.31 3.43 -9.01
CA PRO A 85 -9.65 3.07 -8.56
C PRO A 85 -9.54 2.26 -7.26
N PRO A 86 -10.49 2.37 -6.32
CA PRO A 86 -10.49 1.55 -5.11
C PRO A 86 -10.35 0.08 -5.50
N VAL A 87 -9.40 -0.64 -4.90
CA VAL A 87 -9.25 -2.08 -5.13
C VAL A 87 -10.59 -2.73 -4.81
N GLU A 88 -11.29 -3.19 -5.85
CA GLU A 88 -12.50 -3.97 -5.68
C GLU A 88 -12.08 -5.30 -5.07
N HIS A 89 -12.49 -5.55 -3.82
CA HIS A 89 -12.39 -6.87 -3.22
C HIS A 89 -13.26 -7.82 -4.06
N ARG A 90 -12.67 -8.51 -5.04
CA ARG A 90 -13.35 -9.62 -5.70
C ARG A 90 -13.44 -10.75 -4.66
N PRO A 91 -14.62 -11.07 -4.08
CA PRO A 91 -14.73 -12.26 -3.26
C PRO A 91 -14.35 -13.46 -4.14
N ALA A 92 -13.65 -14.43 -3.55
CA ALA A 92 -13.39 -15.71 -4.20
C ALA A 92 -14.72 -16.44 -4.39
N SER A 93 -15.47 -16.09 -5.44
CA SER A 93 -16.69 -16.74 -5.81
C SER A 93 -16.37 -18.10 -6.41
N ALA A 94 -16.68 -19.14 -5.64
CA ALA A 94 -17.11 -20.46 -6.09
C ALA A 94 -16.21 -21.16 -7.12
N LEU A 95 -15.09 -21.70 -6.63
CA LEU A 95 -14.56 -22.93 -7.22
C LEU A 95 -15.42 -24.10 -6.74
N ASN A 96 -16.20 -24.61 -7.68
CA ASN A 96 -16.71 -25.96 -7.80
C ASN A 96 -18.02 -26.33 -7.08
N GLY A 97 -19.12 -26.05 -7.78
CA GLY A 97 -20.39 -26.76 -7.64
C GLY A 97 -21.04 -26.89 -9.00
N SER A 98 -20.62 -27.88 -9.81
CA SER A 98 -21.36 -28.28 -11.00
C SER A 98 -21.12 -29.75 -11.34
N THR A 99 -22.12 -30.55 -10.95
CA THR A 99 -22.73 -31.62 -11.77
C THR A 99 -21.91 -32.89 -12.06
N ARG A 100 -22.18 -33.94 -11.27
CA ARG A 100 -22.93 -35.12 -11.74
C ARG A 100 -23.48 -35.92 -10.57
#